data_AF-A0A8T0GWE3-F1
#
_entry.id   AF-A0A8T0GWE3-F1
#
_cell.length_a   1.000
_cell.length_b   1.000
_cell.length_c   1.000
_cell.angle_alpha   90.00
_cell.angle_beta   90.00
_cell.angle_gamma   90.00
#
_symmetry.space_group_name_H-M   'P 1'
#
loop_
_entity.id
_entity.type
_entity.pdbx_description
1 polymer ?
#
loop_
_entity_poly.entity_id
_entity_poly.type
_entity_poly.pdbx_seq_one_letter_code
_entity_poly.pdbx_strand_id
1 'polypeptide(L)'
;MKRDPGKDLQLDSGKRTKNEEATRCGTMEAIAENDRSSTEAGPPWTSQPKHKIFLSHSGEQKYFVENLCEDLEDHHRFPFLDIRPRCLPKGERFPQHIFEAAQHCSLAVVVVSEEYFTSKWPMVELVEFVRAKKSGRNPNLKILPLFMGLSVSDFSDQTRQEGWFRKWSEWAEADPSRIDVAEWKEALKEVKAFNGMQFHQDVRKLASYQKNVVRTICKLVSPDVKWYDADVQGRSNICKVYSEQISTIQP
;
A
#
# COMPACT_ATOMS: atom_id res chain seq x y z
N MET A 1 -54.89 13.58 -12.10
CA MET A 1 -55.48 12.46 -11.34
C MET A 1 -55.78 11.31 -12.31
N LYS A 2 -55.71 10.06 -11.82
CA LYS A 2 -56.12 8.74 -12.41
C LYS A 2 -56.89 8.80 -13.76
N ARG A 3 -56.59 7.92 -14.74
CA ARG A 3 -56.78 6.44 -14.63
C ARG A 3 -56.04 5.61 -15.71
N ASP A 4 -55.56 4.45 -15.27
CA ASP A 4 -55.33 3.18 -16.03
C ASP A 4 -56.68 2.54 -16.46
N PRO A 5 -56.78 1.51 -17.36
CA PRO A 5 -55.91 0.32 -17.40
C PRO A 5 -55.55 -0.28 -18.78
N GLY A 6 -54.60 -1.22 -18.80
CA GLY A 6 -54.32 -2.13 -19.93
C GLY A 6 -54.90 -3.54 -19.77
N LYS A 7 -54.50 -4.47 -20.66
CA LYS A 7 -54.59 -5.94 -20.48
C LYS A 7 -53.76 -6.71 -21.52
N ASP A 8 -53.32 -7.90 -21.13
CA ASP A 8 -52.49 -8.82 -21.92
C ASP A 8 -53.27 -9.58 -23.00
N LEU A 9 -52.54 -10.09 -24.00
CA LEU A 9 -52.88 -11.35 -24.68
C LEU A 9 -51.63 -11.98 -25.32
N GLN A 10 -51.41 -13.26 -25.06
CA GLN A 10 -50.26 -14.05 -25.52
C GLN A 10 -50.79 -15.35 -26.16
N LEU A 11 -50.28 -15.74 -27.34
CA LEU A 11 -50.64 -16.99 -28.02
C LEU A 11 -49.46 -17.56 -28.85
N ASP A 12 -49.41 -18.89 -28.95
CA ASP A 12 -48.33 -19.70 -29.56
C ASP A 12 -48.75 -20.31 -30.92
N SER A 13 -47.78 -20.61 -31.80
CA SER A 13 -47.90 -21.71 -32.79
C SER A 13 -46.58 -22.09 -33.52
N GLY A 14 -45.80 -23.00 -32.92
CA GLY A 14 -45.35 -24.27 -33.52
C GLY A 14 -44.72 -24.45 -34.94
N LYS A 15 -43.44 -24.91 -34.92
CA LYS A 15 -42.87 -26.12 -35.62
C LYS A 15 -42.52 -26.13 -37.15
N ARG A 16 -41.26 -26.58 -37.42
CA ARG A 16 -40.81 -27.78 -38.22
C ARG A 16 -39.89 -27.62 -39.49
N THR A 17 -38.58 -27.91 -39.29
CA THR A 17 -37.66 -28.79 -40.08
C THR A 17 -37.38 -28.66 -41.60
N LYS A 18 -36.08 -28.54 -41.95
CA LYS A 18 -35.23 -29.35 -42.89
C LYS A 18 -33.77 -28.79 -42.81
N ASN A 19 -32.62 -29.49 -42.91
CA ASN A 19 -32.09 -30.60 -43.75
C ASN A 19 -31.87 -30.24 -45.24
N GLU A 20 -30.79 -30.60 -45.94
CA GLU A 20 -29.45 -31.15 -45.60
C GLU A 20 -28.36 -30.03 -45.77
N GLU A 21 -27.10 -30.11 -46.26
CA GLU A 21 -26.16 -31.16 -46.76
C GLU A 21 -24.68 -30.66 -46.69
N ALA A 22 -23.69 -31.53 -46.39
CA ALA A 22 -22.24 -31.34 -46.66
C ALA A 22 -21.40 -32.64 -46.51
N THR A 23 -21.12 -33.28 -47.65
CA THR A 23 -20.21 -34.39 -48.02
C THR A 23 -19.11 -34.92 -47.05
N ARG A 24 -19.04 -36.27 -47.00
CA ARG A 24 -18.08 -37.22 -46.36
C ARG A 24 -16.78 -37.38 -47.20
N CYS A 25 -15.56 -37.60 -46.65
CA CYS A 25 -14.94 -38.90 -46.25
C CYS A 25 -13.45 -38.66 -45.88
N GLY A 26 -12.72 -39.41 -45.02
CA GLY A 26 -13.04 -40.52 -44.11
C GLY A 26 -11.75 -41.13 -43.46
N THR A 27 -11.92 -41.97 -42.42
CA THR A 27 -11.07 -43.11 -41.93
C THR A 27 -9.54 -43.12 -42.19
N MET A 28 -8.64 -43.52 -41.27
CA MET A 28 -8.70 -44.33 -40.03
C MET A 28 -7.35 -44.15 -39.26
N GLU A 29 -7.07 -44.62 -38.04
CA GLU A 29 -7.83 -45.38 -37.02
C GLU A 29 -7.52 -44.85 -35.59
N ALA A 30 -6.99 -45.65 -34.64
CA ALA A 30 -6.73 -45.25 -33.24
C ALA A 30 -5.61 -46.06 -32.55
N ILE A 31 -4.97 -45.46 -31.54
CA ILE A 31 -4.25 -46.12 -30.44
C ILE A 31 -4.59 -45.36 -29.15
N ALA A 32 -4.82 -46.05 -28.04
CA ALA A 32 -5.15 -45.42 -26.75
C ALA A 32 -4.24 -45.95 -25.64
N GLU A 33 -3.54 -45.06 -24.93
CA GLU A 33 -2.70 -45.42 -23.78
C GLU A 33 -3.06 -44.62 -22.52
N ASN A 34 -3.93 -45.24 -21.71
CA ASN A 34 -3.85 -45.33 -20.25
C ASN A 34 -3.63 -44.04 -19.43
N ASP A 35 -4.73 -43.40 -19.04
CA ASP A 35 -4.78 -42.37 -17.99
C ASP A 35 -4.41 -42.93 -16.59
N ARG A 36 -3.34 -42.39 -15.97
CA ARG A 36 -3.10 -42.49 -14.51
C ARG A 36 -2.01 -41.55 -13.98
N SER A 37 -2.29 -40.93 -12.83
CA SER A 37 -1.35 -40.28 -11.88
C SER A 37 -0.64 -39.00 -12.40
N SER A 38 -0.79 -37.80 -11.82
CA SER A 38 -1.00 -37.46 -10.41
C SER A 38 -1.52 -36.02 -10.28
N THR A 39 -2.54 -35.80 -9.44
CA THR A 39 -2.99 -34.45 -9.07
C THR A 39 -2.12 -33.86 -7.95
N GLU A 40 -0.96 -33.31 -8.30
CA GLU A 40 -0.26 -32.38 -7.39
C GLU A 40 -0.74 -30.95 -7.63
N ALA A 41 -1.81 -30.59 -6.93
CA ALA A 41 -2.13 -29.18 -6.70
C ALA A 41 -1.04 -28.59 -5.78
N GLY A 42 -0.04 -27.94 -6.38
CA GLY A 42 1.00 -27.25 -5.64
C GLY A 42 0.41 -26.26 -4.63
N PRO A 43 1.11 -25.97 -3.51
CA PRO A 43 0.59 -25.08 -2.48
C PRO A 43 0.21 -23.72 -3.09
N PRO A 44 -0.90 -23.10 -2.65
CA PRO A 44 -1.35 -21.83 -3.22
C PRO A 44 -0.21 -20.81 -3.10
N TRP A 45 0.30 -20.34 -4.24
CA TRP A 45 1.40 -19.38 -4.28
C TRP A 45 0.88 -18.02 -3.84
N THR A 46 0.69 -17.85 -2.53
CA THR A 46 0.35 -16.56 -1.91
C THR A 46 1.43 -15.58 -2.33
N SER A 47 1.07 -14.61 -3.17
CA SER A 47 2.01 -13.68 -3.77
C SER A 47 2.84 -13.01 -2.68
N GLN A 48 4.11 -13.43 -2.53
CA GLN A 48 5.02 -12.88 -1.54
C GLN A 48 5.02 -11.35 -1.70
N PRO A 49 4.72 -10.58 -0.65
CA PRO A 49 4.69 -9.13 -0.74
C PRO A 49 6.00 -8.61 -1.32
N LYS A 50 5.93 -7.91 -2.47
CA LYS A 50 7.12 -7.42 -3.20
C LYS A 50 8.08 -6.64 -2.29
N HIS A 51 7.53 -5.95 -1.29
CA HIS A 51 8.27 -5.33 -0.21
C HIS A 51 7.70 -5.79 1.15
N LYS A 52 8.55 -6.36 2.01
CA LYS A 52 8.15 -6.74 3.39
C LYS A 52 8.00 -5.55 4.32
N ILE A 53 8.65 -4.43 4.01
CA ILE A 53 8.70 -3.21 4.83
C ILE A 53 8.17 -2.04 4.00
N PHE A 54 7.45 -1.12 4.63
CA PHE A 54 7.04 0.17 4.07
C PHE A 54 7.61 1.29 4.95
N LEU A 55 8.19 2.34 4.36
CA LEU A 55 8.71 3.53 5.05
C LEU A 55 7.84 4.75 4.69
N SER A 56 7.01 5.21 5.64
CA SER A 56 6.08 6.34 5.51
C SER A 56 6.61 7.59 6.23
N HIS A 57 6.64 8.77 5.58
CA HIS A 57 7.17 10.01 6.18
C HIS A 57 6.54 11.31 5.64
N SER A 58 6.81 12.43 6.31
CA SER A 58 6.25 13.77 6.01
C SER A 58 7.04 14.61 5.00
N GLY A 59 8.11 14.05 4.43
CA GLY A 59 9.10 14.77 3.65
C GLY A 59 10.20 15.48 4.47
N GLU A 60 9.97 15.96 5.70
CA GLU A 60 11.05 16.64 6.47
C GLU A 60 12.20 15.69 6.79
N GLN A 61 11.89 14.47 7.26
CA GLN A 61 12.91 13.51 7.70
C GLN A 61 13.59 12.81 6.52
N LYS A 62 13.45 13.31 5.29
CA LYS A 62 13.93 12.68 4.04
C LYS A 62 15.30 12.04 4.20
N TYR A 63 16.33 12.81 4.60
CA TYR A 63 17.69 12.29 4.78
C TYR A 63 17.80 11.14 5.80
N PHE A 64 17.02 11.15 6.88
CA PHE A 64 16.99 10.04 7.84
C PHE A 64 16.33 8.80 7.24
N VAL A 65 15.26 8.95 6.45
CA VAL A 65 14.54 7.81 5.86
C VAL A 65 15.29 7.23 4.65
N GLU A 66 15.97 8.07 3.86
CA GLU A 66 16.89 7.62 2.80
C GLU A 66 18.07 6.84 3.39
N ASN A 67 18.77 7.39 4.39
CA ASN A 67 19.87 6.66 5.06
C ASN A 67 19.38 5.37 5.77
N LEU A 68 18.14 5.35 6.27
CA LEU A 68 17.51 4.15 6.84
C LEU A 68 17.18 3.11 5.76
N CYS A 69 16.87 3.53 4.54
CA CYS A 69 16.70 2.64 3.39
C CYS A 69 18.03 1.97 3.04
N GLU A 70 19.10 2.76 2.89
CA GLU A 70 20.45 2.27 2.59
C GLU A 70 20.97 1.28 3.66
N ASP A 71 20.86 1.64 4.96
CA ASP A 71 21.21 0.75 6.07
C ASP A 71 20.44 -0.59 6.03
N LEU A 72 19.18 -0.61 5.55
CA LEU A 72 18.36 -1.82 5.47
C LEU A 72 18.72 -2.69 4.25
N GLU A 73 19.05 -2.08 3.12
CA GLU A 73 19.51 -2.75 1.90
C GLU A 73 20.86 -3.45 2.15
N ASP A 74 21.79 -2.80 2.85
CA ASP A 74 23.04 -3.40 3.36
C ASP A 74 22.78 -4.63 4.24
N HIS A 75 21.65 -4.65 4.97
CA HIS A 75 21.20 -5.79 5.79
C HIS A 75 20.28 -6.75 5.02
N HIS A 76 20.20 -6.65 3.69
CA HIS A 76 19.38 -7.48 2.79
C HIS A 76 17.88 -7.44 3.11
N ARG A 77 17.35 -6.23 3.35
CA ARG A 77 15.90 -5.94 3.29
C ARG A 77 15.67 -4.82 2.28
N PHE A 78 14.71 -4.99 1.38
CA PHE A 78 14.42 -4.02 0.31
C PHE A 78 13.06 -3.35 0.57
N PRO A 79 13.01 -2.29 1.41
CA PRO A 79 11.75 -1.64 1.77
C PRO A 79 11.11 -0.93 0.57
N PHE A 80 9.80 -0.73 0.63
CA PHE A 80 9.15 0.31 -0.15
C PHE A 80 9.38 1.66 0.55
N LEU A 81 10.00 2.61 -0.13
CA LEU A 81 10.22 3.98 0.37
C LEU A 81 9.28 4.95 -0.35
N ASP A 82 8.46 5.69 0.41
CA ASP A 82 7.60 6.73 -0.16
C ASP A 82 8.37 8.02 -0.47
N ILE A 83 9.12 8.06 -1.58
CA ILE A 83 9.93 9.24 -1.97
C ILE A 83 9.07 10.39 -2.55
N ARG A 84 8.00 10.81 -1.86
CA ARG A 84 7.15 11.92 -2.30
C ARG A 84 7.64 13.26 -1.74
N PRO A 85 8.05 14.22 -2.59
CA PRO A 85 8.36 15.60 -2.17
C PRO A 85 7.06 16.39 -1.92
N ARG A 86 6.23 15.90 -1.00
CA ARG A 86 4.96 16.47 -0.48
C ARG A 86 3.77 16.58 -1.44
N CYS A 87 3.99 16.63 -2.74
CA CYS A 87 2.93 16.72 -3.74
C CYS A 87 2.96 15.52 -4.70
N LEU A 88 1.82 14.84 -4.87
CA LEU A 88 1.52 14.24 -6.18
C LEU A 88 1.19 15.39 -7.14
N PRO A 89 1.58 15.34 -8.42
CA PRO A 89 1.20 16.34 -9.41
C PRO A 89 -0.31 16.53 -9.52
N LYS A 90 -0.75 17.76 -9.78
CA LYS A 90 -2.18 18.11 -9.88
C LYS A 90 -2.82 17.33 -11.05
N GLY A 91 -3.68 16.37 -10.72
CA GLY A 91 -4.39 15.52 -11.68
C GLY A 91 -3.98 14.04 -11.66
N GLU A 92 -2.86 13.68 -11.01
CA GLU A 92 -2.47 12.27 -10.90
C GLU A 92 -3.40 11.49 -9.95
N ARG A 93 -3.78 10.28 -10.37
CA ARG A 93 -4.32 9.27 -9.46
C ARG A 93 -3.19 8.77 -8.56
N PHE A 94 -3.54 8.44 -7.32
CA PHE A 94 -2.60 7.81 -6.38
C PHE A 94 -2.02 6.53 -7.01
N PRO A 95 -0.69 6.35 -7.08
CA PRO A 95 -0.13 5.16 -7.71
C PRO A 95 -0.59 3.90 -6.96
N GLN A 96 -1.29 3.01 -7.68
CA GLN A 96 -1.95 1.83 -7.09
C GLN A 96 -0.96 0.95 -6.30
N HIS A 97 0.30 0.87 -6.77
CA HIS A 97 1.38 0.14 -6.12
C HIS A 97 1.68 0.61 -4.69
N ILE A 98 1.40 1.88 -4.33
CA ILE A 98 1.59 2.38 -2.96
C ILE A 98 0.52 1.79 -2.04
N PHE A 99 -0.74 1.74 -2.48
CA PHE A 99 -1.81 1.10 -1.72
C PHE A 99 -1.61 -0.42 -1.62
N GLU A 100 -1.14 -1.06 -2.68
CA GLU A 100 -0.80 -2.49 -2.66
C GLU A 100 0.38 -2.77 -1.71
N ALA A 101 1.47 -2.00 -1.79
CA ALA A 101 2.59 -2.13 -0.85
C ALA A 101 2.14 -1.90 0.60
N ALA A 102 1.30 -0.90 0.86
CA ALA A 102 0.77 -0.63 2.19
C ALA A 102 -0.13 -1.75 2.73
N GLN A 103 -0.97 -2.34 1.87
CA GLN A 103 -1.86 -3.44 2.24
C GLN A 103 -1.12 -4.78 2.41
N HIS A 104 -0.03 -5.02 1.67
CA HIS A 104 0.67 -6.31 1.67
C HIS A 104 1.95 -6.34 2.52
N CYS A 105 2.54 -5.21 2.92
CA CYS A 105 3.73 -5.19 3.77
C CYS A 105 3.52 -5.93 5.11
N SER A 106 4.61 -6.43 5.70
CA SER A 106 4.60 -7.07 7.03
C SER A 106 4.90 -6.08 8.16
N LEU A 107 5.58 -4.98 7.85
CA LEU A 107 5.96 -3.92 8.77
C LEU A 107 5.83 -2.56 8.09
N ALA A 108 4.89 -1.73 8.56
CA ALA A 108 4.87 -0.32 8.27
C ALA A 108 5.71 0.43 9.31
N VAL A 109 6.79 1.07 8.87
CA VAL A 109 7.59 1.99 9.68
C VAL A 109 7.10 3.40 9.41
N VAL A 110 6.67 4.09 10.46
CA VAL A 110 5.96 5.36 10.34
C VAL A 110 6.80 6.45 11.02
N VAL A 111 7.37 7.36 10.25
CA VAL A 111 8.30 8.38 10.75
C VAL A 111 7.52 9.62 11.18
N VAL A 112 7.08 9.62 12.44
CA VAL A 112 6.12 10.58 12.97
C VAL A 112 6.83 11.83 13.47
N SER A 113 6.72 12.91 12.68
CA SER A 113 7.19 14.25 12.98
C SER A 113 6.05 15.24 13.24
N GLU A 114 6.39 16.48 13.61
CA GLU A 114 5.44 17.59 13.77
C GLU A 114 4.60 17.84 12.51
N GLU A 115 5.18 17.61 11.34
CA GLU A 115 4.57 17.78 10.01
C GLU A 115 3.84 16.53 9.50
N TYR A 116 3.93 15.38 10.20
CA TYR A 116 3.29 14.14 9.77
C TYR A 116 1.76 14.30 9.73
N PHE A 117 1.19 14.86 10.79
CA PHE A 117 -0.25 15.12 10.91
C PHE A 117 -0.72 16.34 10.09
N THR A 118 0.20 17.17 9.59
CA THR A 118 -0.07 18.27 8.65
C THR A 118 0.40 17.98 7.22
N SER A 119 0.71 16.71 6.91
CA SER A 119 0.96 16.20 5.56
C SER A 119 -0.12 15.20 5.14
N LYS A 120 -0.90 15.50 4.10
CA LYS A 120 -2.06 14.68 3.66
C LYS A 120 -1.68 13.23 3.35
N TRP A 121 -0.54 13.00 2.70
CA TRP A 121 -0.21 11.68 2.15
C TRP A 121 0.18 10.62 3.19
N PRO A 122 1.15 10.85 4.11
CA PRO A 122 1.42 9.90 5.19
C PRO A 122 0.17 9.57 6.02
N MET A 123 -0.73 10.53 6.25
CA MET A 123 -2.00 10.25 6.95
C MET A 123 -2.93 9.30 6.19
N VAL A 124 -3.00 9.37 4.86
CA VAL A 124 -3.74 8.39 4.04
C VAL A 124 -3.14 6.99 4.20
N GLU A 125 -1.80 6.86 4.17
CA GLU A 125 -1.12 5.58 4.36
C GLU A 125 -1.37 4.99 5.74
N LEU A 126 -1.29 5.84 6.78
CA LEU A 126 -1.54 5.43 8.15
C LEU A 126 -2.96 4.88 8.33
N VAL A 127 -3.95 5.54 7.75
CA VAL A 127 -5.34 5.07 7.75
C VAL A 127 -5.47 3.73 7.04
N GLU A 128 -4.79 3.52 5.90
CA GLU A 128 -4.80 2.20 5.25
C GLU A 128 -4.09 1.12 6.07
N PHE A 129 -2.98 1.40 6.77
CA PHE A 129 -2.34 0.42 7.65
C PHE A 129 -3.30 0.01 8.78
N VAL A 130 -3.94 0.99 9.44
CA VAL A 130 -4.92 0.76 10.51
C VAL A 130 -6.15 0.02 9.98
N ARG A 131 -6.69 0.42 8.82
CA ARG A 131 -7.87 -0.20 8.20
C ARG A 131 -7.55 -1.63 7.72
N ALA A 132 -6.42 -1.87 7.09
CA ALA A 132 -5.99 -3.22 6.66
C ALA A 132 -5.82 -4.17 7.85
N LYS A 133 -5.30 -3.67 8.98
CA LYS A 133 -5.20 -4.44 10.23
C LYS A 133 -6.57 -4.72 10.86
N LYS A 134 -7.41 -3.69 11.05
CA LYS A 134 -8.73 -3.81 11.70
C LYS A 134 -9.76 -4.58 10.88
N SER A 135 -9.70 -4.52 9.55
CA SER A 135 -10.59 -5.28 8.65
C SER A 135 -10.18 -6.75 8.44
N GLY A 136 -9.06 -7.19 9.01
CA GLY A 136 -8.54 -8.54 8.78
C GLY A 136 -7.94 -8.78 7.39
N ARG A 137 -7.81 -7.74 6.55
CA ARG A 137 -7.13 -7.81 5.24
C ARG A 137 -5.64 -8.16 5.38
N ASN A 138 -5.00 -7.59 6.41
CA ASN A 138 -3.64 -7.91 6.82
C ASN A 138 -3.52 -7.86 8.35
N PRO A 139 -3.97 -8.90 9.08
CA PRO A 139 -4.02 -8.89 10.54
C PRO A 139 -2.61 -8.92 11.15
N ASN A 140 -1.66 -9.51 10.43
CA ASN A 140 -0.26 -9.69 10.82
C ASN A 140 0.59 -8.43 10.65
N LEU A 141 0.09 -7.39 9.98
CA LEU A 141 0.77 -6.10 9.82
C LEU A 141 1.20 -5.52 11.17
N LYS A 142 2.50 -5.28 11.31
CA LYS A 142 3.08 -4.52 12.42
C LYS A 142 3.18 -3.06 12.01
N ILE A 143 2.87 -2.14 12.92
CA ILE A 143 3.09 -0.71 12.74
C ILE A 143 4.12 -0.27 13.77
N LEU A 144 5.21 0.35 13.33
CA LEU A 144 6.31 0.82 14.15
C LEU A 144 6.46 2.34 14.00
N PRO A 145 5.89 3.14 14.92
CA PRO A 145 6.15 4.57 14.97
C PRO A 145 7.61 4.87 15.34
N LEU A 146 8.25 5.76 14.59
CA LEU A 146 9.50 6.41 14.92
C LEU A 146 9.19 7.88 15.23
N PHE A 147 8.97 8.19 16.50
CA PHE A 147 8.61 9.53 16.96
C PHE A 147 9.85 10.44 16.92
N MET A 148 9.91 11.38 15.97
CA MET A 148 11.05 12.27 15.77
C MET A 148 10.66 13.70 16.14
N GLY A 149 11.05 14.12 17.35
CA GLY A 149 10.70 15.44 17.89
C GLY A 149 9.34 15.53 18.59
N LEU A 150 8.55 14.45 18.60
CA LEU A 150 7.27 14.40 19.33
C LEU A 150 7.35 13.48 20.56
N SER A 151 6.54 13.81 21.56
CA SER A 151 6.35 13.09 22.81
C SER A 151 4.90 12.63 22.97
N VAL A 152 4.62 11.67 23.86
CA VAL A 152 3.24 11.20 24.13
C VAL A 152 2.31 12.34 24.60
N SER A 153 2.89 13.38 25.22
CA SER A 153 2.24 14.65 25.55
C SER A 153 1.75 15.42 24.31
N ASP A 154 2.52 15.49 23.22
CA ASP A 154 2.11 16.19 21.99
C ASP A 154 0.88 15.55 21.34
N PHE A 155 0.73 14.23 21.43
CA PHE A 155 -0.50 13.50 21.03
C PHE A 155 -1.69 13.73 21.97
N SER A 156 -1.52 14.55 23.01
CA SER A 156 -2.51 14.88 24.03
C SER A 156 -2.78 16.39 24.10
N ASP A 157 -1.98 17.21 23.42
CA ASP A 157 -2.13 18.67 23.41
C ASP A 157 -3.33 19.07 22.55
N GLN A 158 -4.25 19.82 23.15
CA GLN A 158 -5.50 20.23 22.50
C GLN A 158 -5.24 21.21 21.34
N THR A 159 -4.31 22.15 21.51
CA THR A 159 -3.91 23.12 20.48
C THR A 159 -3.36 22.43 19.23
N ARG A 160 -2.48 21.42 19.42
CA ARG A 160 -1.95 20.59 18.34
C ARG A 160 -3.06 19.80 17.66
N GLN A 161 -3.92 19.13 18.43
CA GLN A 161 -5.04 18.36 17.90
C GLN A 161 -6.03 19.23 17.11
N GLU A 162 -6.41 20.41 17.61
CA GLU A 162 -7.27 21.36 16.88
C GLU A 162 -6.63 21.83 15.58
N GLY A 163 -5.32 22.14 15.60
CA GLY A 163 -4.53 22.47 14.42
C GLY A 163 -4.56 21.36 13.36
N TRP A 164 -4.36 20.10 13.76
CA TRP A 164 -4.43 18.93 12.88
C TRP A 164 -5.85 18.69 12.38
N PHE A 165 -6.85 18.66 13.25
CA PHE A 165 -8.24 18.33 12.90
C PHE A 165 -8.84 19.37 11.94
N ARG A 166 -8.53 20.66 12.11
CA ARG A 166 -8.90 21.70 11.14
C ARG A 166 -8.30 21.41 9.75
N LYS A 167 -7.01 21.05 9.71
CA LYS A 167 -6.32 20.68 8.45
C LYS A 167 -6.96 19.47 7.77
N TRP A 168 -7.45 18.51 8.55
CA TRP A 168 -8.12 17.31 8.03
C TRP A 168 -9.52 17.62 7.50
N SER A 169 -10.28 18.51 8.15
CA SER A 169 -11.55 19.02 7.61
C SER A 169 -11.36 19.77 6.29
N GLU A 170 -10.38 20.68 6.21
CA GLU A 170 -10.03 21.39 4.95
C GLU A 170 -9.75 20.41 3.79
N TRP A 171 -9.12 19.27 4.06
CA TRP A 171 -8.86 18.25 3.05
C TRP A 171 -10.05 17.31 2.80
N ALA A 172 -10.90 17.06 3.79
CA ALA A 172 -12.11 16.26 3.64
C ALA A 172 -13.16 16.98 2.79
N GLU A 173 -13.27 18.30 2.90
CA GLU A 173 -14.10 19.13 2.01
C GLU A 173 -13.59 19.09 0.55
N ALA A 174 -12.26 19.01 0.35
CA ALA A 174 -11.64 18.98 -0.96
C ALA A 174 -11.51 17.57 -1.60
N ASP A 175 -11.58 16.49 -0.80
CA ASP A 175 -11.46 15.10 -1.25
C ASP A 175 -12.28 14.13 -0.36
N PRO A 176 -13.62 14.32 -0.26
CA PRO A 176 -14.48 13.51 0.59
C PRO A 176 -14.56 12.04 0.15
N SER A 177 -14.06 11.73 -1.05
CA SER A 177 -13.98 10.36 -1.59
C SER A 177 -12.85 9.52 -0.98
N ARG A 178 -11.90 10.15 -0.28
CA ARG A 178 -10.69 9.48 0.26
C ARG A 178 -10.36 9.85 1.71
N ILE A 179 -11.05 10.83 2.29
CA ILE A 179 -10.74 11.37 3.61
C ILE A 179 -11.99 11.38 4.48
N ASP A 180 -12.05 10.45 5.43
CA ASP A 180 -12.94 10.53 6.59
C ASP A 180 -12.14 11.02 7.81
N VAL A 181 -12.51 12.18 8.34
CA VAL A 181 -11.88 12.78 9.53
C VAL A 181 -12.05 11.88 10.78
N ALA A 182 -13.07 11.02 10.83
CA ALA A 182 -13.24 10.04 11.90
C ALA A 182 -12.20 8.91 11.82
N GLU A 183 -11.96 8.34 10.63
CA GLU A 183 -10.88 7.36 10.43
C GLU A 183 -9.50 7.95 10.75
N TRP A 184 -9.25 9.21 10.37
CA TRP A 184 -7.99 9.90 10.65
C TRP A 184 -7.77 10.13 12.16
N LYS A 185 -8.84 10.45 12.90
CA LYS A 185 -8.81 10.56 14.38
C LYS A 185 -8.57 9.21 15.06
N GLU A 186 -9.20 8.14 14.56
CA GLU A 186 -8.95 6.79 15.05
C GLU A 186 -7.51 6.32 14.74
N ALA A 187 -6.97 6.68 13.56
CA ALA A 187 -5.59 6.37 13.19
C ALA A 187 -4.55 7.09 14.07
N LEU A 188 -4.76 8.37 14.42
CA LEU A 188 -3.94 9.10 15.39
C LEU A 188 -3.94 8.41 16.78
N LYS A 189 -5.12 7.95 17.22
CA LYS A 189 -5.31 7.22 18.47
C LYS A 189 -4.58 5.86 18.47
N GLU A 190 -4.59 5.13 17.35
CA GLU A 190 -3.83 3.89 17.19
C GLU A 190 -2.31 4.14 17.20
N VAL A 191 -1.81 5.18 16.52
CA VAL A 191 -0.38 5.56 16.56
C VAL A 191 0.09 5.83 17.99
N LYS A 192 -0.73 6.53 18.79
CA LYS A 192 -0.45 6.78 20.20
C LYS A 192 -0.42 5.51 21.06
N ALA A 193 -1.10 4.44 20.63
CA ALA A 193 -1.18 3.17 21.33
C ALA A 193 -0.08 2.16 20.91
N PHE A 194 0.55 2.32 19.75
CA PHE A 194 1.67 1.45 19.34
C PHE A 194 2.95 1.78 20.10
N ASN A 195 3.67 0.73 20.52
CA ASN A 195 4.98 0.84 21.14
C ASN A 195 6.04 1.23 20.09
N GLY A 196 6.25 2.53 19.92
CA GLY A 196 7.23 3.10 18.99
C GLY A 196 8.62 3.34 19.59
N MET A 197 9.52 3.90 18.78
CA MET A 197 10.84 4.36 19.20
C MET A 197 10.86 5.89 19.18
N GLN A 198 11.50 6.54 20.17
CA GLN A 198 11.47 8.00 20.33
C GLN A 198 12.87 8.63 20.19
N PHE A 199 13.02 9.55 19.24
CA PHE A 199 14.24 10.32 19.03
C PHE A 199 14.14 11.72 19.66
N HIS A 200 14.94 11.94 20.69
CA HIS A 200 14.95 13.16 21.52
C HIS A 200 15.83 14.30 20.92
N GLN A 201 15.85 14.45 19.60
CA GLN A 201 16.52 15.52 18.81
C GLN A 201 18.02 15.82 19.05
N ASP A 202 18.72 15.15 19.97
CA ASP A 202 20.17 15.25 20.12
C ASP A 202 20.88 14.66 18.89
N VAL A 203 21.29 15.52 17.95
CA VAL A 203 21.90 15.13 16.66
C VAL A 203 23.11 14.21 16.81
N ARG A 204 23.85 14.30 17.92
CA ARG A 204 25.01 13.43 18.22
C ARG A 204 24.59 11.96 18.46
N LYS A 205 23.32 11.74 18.75
CA LYS A 205 22.69 10.42 18.96
C LYS A 205 21.90 9.94 17.74
N LEU A 206 21.81 10.71 16.64
CA LEU A 206 21.03 10.31 15.46
C LEU A 206 21.56 9.01 14.84
N ALA A 207 22.88 8.90 14.65
CA ALA A 207 23.51 7.70 14.09
C ALA A 207 23.39 6.46 15.00
N SER A 208 23.37 6.61 16.32
CA SER A 208 23.15 5.49 17.25
C SER A 208 21.67 5.12 17.36
N TYR A 209 20.76 6.09 17.26
CA TYR A 209 19.33 5.87 17.11
C TYR A 209 19.02 5.09 15.82
N GLN A 210 19.53 5.53 14.67
CA GLN A 210 19.35 4.87 13.38
C GLN A 210 19.84 3.40 13.42
N LYS A 211 21.04 3.14 13.93
CA LYS A 211 21.56 1.78 14.13
C LYS A 211 20.71 0.92 15.08
N ASN A 212 20.02 1.53 16.05
CA ASN A 212 19.06 0.82 16.91
C ASN A 212 17.73 0.55 16.19
N VAL A 213 17.25 1.46 15.33
CA VAL A 213 16.08 1.26 14.46
C VAL A 213 16.33 0.11 13.48
N VAL A 214 17.45 0.13 12.75
CA VAL A 214 17.87 -0.93 11.81
C VAL A 214 17.93 -2.29 12.51
N ARG A 215 18.59 -2.36 13.68
CA ARG A 215 18.64 -3.60 14.48
C ARG A 215 17.25 -4.08 14.93
N THR A 216 16.32 -3.17 15.17
CA THR A 216 14.94 -3.50 15.58
C THR A 216 14.15 -4.03 14.39
N ILE A 217 14.19 -3.35 13.24
CA ILE A 217 13.58 -3.80 11.99
C ILE A 217 14.12 -5.17 11.57
N CYS A 218 15.43 -5.40 11.65
CA CYS A 218 16.06 -6.68 11.35
C CYS A 218 15.63 -7.84 12.29
N LYS A 219 15.12 -7.54 13.49
CA LYS A 219 14.48 -8.54 14.38
C LYS A 219 13.00 -8.75 14.07
N LEU A 220 12.31 -7.73 13.55
CA LEU A 220 10.88 -7.78 13.22
C LEU A 220 10.59 -8.42 11.86
N VAL A 221 11.56 -8.32 10.93
CA VAL A 221 11.48 -8.77 9.54
C VAL A 221 12.77 -9.51 9.16
N SER A 222 12.62 -10.79 8.79
CA SER A 222 13.71 -11.62 8.24
C SER A 222 14.25 -11.02 6.93
N PRO A 223 15.49 -11.35 6.51
CA PRO A 223 16.02 -10.92 5.23
C PRO A 223 15.07 -11.26 4.07
N ASP A 224 15.23 -10.54 2.97
CA ASP A 224 14.68 -10.99 1.69
C ASP A 224 15.51 -12.17 1.18
N VAL A 225 14.81 -13.26 0.84
CA VAL A 225 15.44 -14.38 0.14
C VAL A 225 15.93 -13.81 -1.19
N LYS A 226 17.18 -14.12 -1.58
CA LYS A 226 17.76 -13.63 -2.84
C LYS A 226 16.87 -14.06 -4.01
N TRP A 227 16.05 -13.14 -4.49
CA TRP A 227 15.45 -13.21 -5.81
C TRP A 227 16.60 -13.18 -6.80
N TYR A 228 16.87 -14.33 -7.44
CA TYR A 228 18.03 -14.53 -8.30
C TYR A 228 17.79 -14.02 -9.75
N ASP A 229 16.73 -13.24 -9.93
CA ASP A 229 16.41 -12.51 -11.16
C ASP A 229 17.02 -11.11 -11.15
N ALA A 230 17.43 -10.64 -12.34
CA ALA A 230 18.32 -9.49 -12.50
C ALA A 230 17.74 -8.14 -12.03
N ASP A 231 16.43 -8.04 -11.81
CA ASP A 231 15.73 -6.82 -11.43
C ASP A 231 16.15 -6.26 -10.06
N VAL A 232 16.66 -7.07 -9.13
CA VAL A 232 17.13 -6.57 -7.81
C VAL A 232 18.46 -5.82 -7.91
N GLN A 233 19.29 -6.12 -8.92
CA GLN A 233 20.43 -5.26 -9.27
C GLN A 233 19.99 -4.03 -10.11
N GLY A 234 18.70 -3.94 -10.45
CA GLY A 234 18.06 -2.84 -11.14
C GLY A 234 17.92 -1.60 -10.27
N ARG A 235 18.96 -0.77 -10.24
CA ARG A 235 19.02 0.54 -9.57
C ARG A 235 18.16 1.62 -10.28
N SER A 236 16.94 1.24 -10.71
CA SER A 236 16.21 1.90 -11.80
C SER A 236 14.67 1.88 -11.67
N ASN A 237 14.07 2.99 -12.11
CA ASN A 237 12.76 3.07 -12.78
C ASN A 237 11.44 3.02 -11.99
N ILE A 238 11.41 2.81 -10.67
CA ILE A 238 10.27 3.28 -9.83
C ILE A 238 10.65 4.56 -9.07
N CYS A 239 11.81 4.56 -8.41
CA CYS A 239 12.24 5.67 -7.56
C CYS A 239 12.89 6.86 -8.30
N LYS A 240 13.40 6.66 -9.53
CA LYS A 240 14.11 7.72 -10.30
C LYS A 240 13.24 8.53 -11.26
N VAL A 241 12.12 7.97 -11.75
CA VAL A 241 11.33 8.59 -12.83
C VAL A 241 10.79 9.96 -12.42
N TYR A 242 10.38 10.11 -11.15
CA TYR A 242 9.87 11.37 -10.61
C TYR A 242 10.96 12.40 -10.25
N SER A 243 12.24 12.04 -10.15
CA SER A 243 13.32 13.02 -9.95
C SER A 243 13.83 13.63 -11.27
N GLU A 244 13.81 12.86 -12.35
CA GLU A 244 14.42 13.27 -13.63
C GLU A 244 13.42 14.02 -14.56
N GLN A 245 12.11 13.95 -14.31
CA GLN A 245 11.10 14.70 -15.08
C GLN A 245 10.92 16.17 -14.67
N ILE A 246 11.49 16.61 -13.54
CA ILE A 246 11.36 17.99 -13.04
C ILE A 246 12.42 18.92 -13.69
N SER A 247 13.54 18.38 -14.17
CA SER A 247 14.66 19.17 -14.72
C SER A 247 14.50 19.58 -16.20
N THR A 248 13.46 19.11 -16.89
CA THR A 248 13.28 19.29 -18.36
C THR A 248 12.12 20.19 -18.77
N ILE A 249 11.49 20.94 -17.85
CA ILE A 249 10.41 21.91 -18.18
C ILE A 249 10.69 23.29 -17.55
N GLN A 250 11.72 23.97 -18.07
CA GLN A 250 11.91 25.43 -18.14
C GLN A 250 12.79 25.70 -19.38
N PRO A 251 12.71 26.86 -20.05
CA PRO A 251 11.99 28.10 -19.67
C PRO A 251 10.48 28.06 -19.94
#